data_AF-A0A953VZS7-F1
#
_entry.id   AF-A0A953VZS7-F1
#
_cell.length_a   1.000
_cell.length_b   1.000
_cell.length_c   1.000
_cell.angle_alpha   90.00
_cell.angle_beta   90.00
_cell.angle_gamma   90.00
#
_symmetry.space_group_name_H-M   'P 1'
#
loop_
_entity.id
_entity.type
_entity.pdbx_description
1 polymer ?
#
loop_
_entity_poly.entity_id
_entity_poly.type
_entity_poly.pdbx_seq_one_letter_code
_entity_poly.pdbx_strand_id
1 'polypeptide(L)'
;MTRIPSKDEILNWIAAHPTQTSKRDIARAFGIKGSDRIALKSVLRALQADGHLEKRRRSYRDPDRLPPVSVLEILPAGGDGDLFAKPLEWHGDGPEPVILYVPRPAEPALGAGDRILARLTHIGQGDHAYEARLIRRIGTNPRRILGIFRSGAEGGRIVPIDKKADKEWRVAPGATHGARDGELVEAELAGPRARLGLPGARVVTRLGDPTAPRAVSLIAIHEHGIPDAFPDDVIAAADKAKPAPLGSREDLRDIPLVTIDPADARDHDDAVFAHADDAPGNPGGHVIWVAIADVAHYVTPGSPLDREARKRGNSTYFPDRVVP
;
A
#
# COMPACT_ATOMS: atom_id res chain seq x y z
N MET A 1 47.58 8.64 26.78
CA MET A 1 47.01 9.08 25.49
C MET A 1 46.11 7.96 24.98
N THR A 2 44.87 8.27 24.60
CA THR A 2 43.93 7.25 24.10
C THR A 2 44.33 6.88 22.67
N ARG A 3 44.40 5.58 22.36
CA ARG A 3 44.66 5.10 20.99
C ARG A 3 43.55 5.59 20.06
N ILE A 4 43.91 6.29 18.99
CA ILE A 4 42.97 6.69 17.94
C ILE A 4 42.86 5.52 16.95
N PRO A 5 41.65 5.04 16.63
CA PRO A 5 41.46 3.94 15.71
C PRO A 5 41.84 4.34 14.28
N SER A 6 42.35 3.37 13.51
CA SER A 6 42.65 3.55 12.09
C SER A 6 41.38 3.68 11.25
N LYS A 7 41.53 4.10 9.99
CA LYS A 7 40.43 4.16 9.02
C LYS A 7 39.73 2.80 8.88
N ASP A 8 40.51 1.73 8.75
CA ASP A 8 40.02 0.36 8.56
C ASP A 8 39.31 -0.15 9.83
N GLU A 9 39.83 0.16 11.02
CA GLU A 9 39.19 -0.21 12.29
C GLU A 9 37.81 0.45 12.44
N ILE A 10 37.67 1.70 12.00
CA ILE A 10 36.38 2.42 12.02
C ILE A 10 35.40 1.81 11.01
N LEU A 11 35.84 1.53 9.79
CA LEU A 11 35.00 0.94 8.74
C LEU A 11 34.53 -0.46 9.15
N ASN A 12 35.44 -1.30 9.66
CA ASN A 12 35.12 -2.64 10.16
C ASN A 12 34.12 -2.59 11.32
N TRP A 13 34.29 -1.63 12.24
CA TRP A 13 33.36 -1.48 13.36
C TRP A 13 31.98 -1.00 12.91
N ILE A 14 31.89 -0.06 11.97
CA ILE A 14 30.63 0.43 11.38
C ILE A 14 29.91 -0.71 10.63
N ALA A 15 30.66 -1.51 9.88
CA ALA A 15 30.15 -2.69 9.17
C ALA A 15 29.59 -3.74 10.14
N ALA A 16 30.28 -3.99 11.26
CA ALA A 16 29.85 -4.93 12.29
C ALA A 16 28.69 -4.39 13.16
N HIS A 17 28.49 -3.07 13.24
CA HIS A 17 27.48 -2.44 14.11
C HIS A 17 26.58 -1.45 13.33
N PRO A 18 25.78 -1.94 12.38
CA PRO A 18 25.00 -1.10 11.44
C PRO A 18 23.96 -0.20 12.11
N THR A 19 23.57 -0.50 13.36
CA THR A 19 22.62 0.29 14.16
C THR A 19 23.28 1.33 15.07
N GLN A 20 24.60 1.28 15.25
CA GLN A 20 25.36 2.14 16.18
C GLN A 20 26.34 3.07 15.43
N THR A 21 25.85 3.74 14.40
CA THR A 21 26.72 4.45 13.43
C THR A 21 26.93 5.93 13.75
N SER A 22 26.55 6.39 14.95
CA SER A 22 26.76 7.78 15.34
C SER A 22 28.19 8.03 15.81
N LYS A 23 28.67 9.27 15.64
CA LYS A 23 29.99 9.69 16.18
C LYS A 23 30.14 9.38 17.68
N ARG A 24 29.05 9.43 18.44
CA ARG A 24 29.06 9.16 19.89
C ARG A 24 29.25 7.67 20.17
N ASP A 25 28.71 6.81 19.33
CA ASP A 25 28.80 5.36 19.51
C ASP A 25 30.17 4.86 19.08
N ILE A 26 30.70 5.36 17.96
CA ILE A 26 32.10 5.13 17.55
C ILE A 26 33.06 5.60 18.66
N ALA A 27 32.87 6.82 19.18
CA ALA A 27 33.70 7.32 20.27
C ALA A 27 33.60 6.47 21.55
N ARG A 28 32.43 5.89 21.83
CA ARG A 28 32.25 5.00 23.00
C ARG A 28 32.95 3.66 22.78
N ALA A 29 32.82 3.07 21.60
CA ALA A 29 33.41 1.78 21.26
C ALA A 29 34.95 1.79 21.35
N PHE A 30 35.56 2.89 20.92
CA PHE A 30 37.02 3.06 20.98
C PHE A 30 37.51 3.80 22.24
N GLY A 31 36.64 4.02 23.24
CA GLY A 31 37.03 4.63 24.51
C GLY A 31 37.45 6.10 24.44
N ILE A 32 37.10 6.81 23.37
CA ILE A 32 37.58 8.16 23.04
C ILE A 32 36.81 9.23 23.85
N LYS A 33 37.54 9.94 24.72
CA LYS A 33 37.00 10.95 25.63
C LYS A 33 37.68 12.32 25.44
N GLY A 34 36.99 13.40 25.84
CA GLY A 34 37.52 14.77 25.88
C GLY A 34 38.25 15.21 24.61
N SER A 35 39.49 15.66 24.81
CA SER A 35 40.61 15.83 23.86
C SER A 35 40.49 15.16 22.51
N ASP A 36 40.47 13.84 22.63
CA ASP A 36 40.79 12.89 21.56
C ASP A 36 39.65 12.78 20.54
N ARG A 37 38.48 13.37 20.85
CA ARG A 37 37.37 13.50 19.92
C ARG A 37 37.67 14.40 18.72
N ILE A 38 38.65 15.30 18.84
CA ILE A 38 39.11 16.14 17.73
C ILE A 38 39.82 15.28 16.69
N ALA A 39 40.68 14.36 17.13
CA ALA A 39 41.39 13.45 16.24
C ALA A 39 40.44 12.47 15.54
N LEU A 40 39.47 11.88 16.27
CA LEU A 40 38.41 11.05 15.67
C LEU A 40 37.62 11.82 14.59
N LYS A 41 37.32 13.09 14.83
CA LYS A 41 36.63 13.94 13.84
C LYS A 41 37.46 14.14 12.57
N SER A 42 38.78 14.22 12.69
CA SER A 42 39.68 14.32 11.54
C SER A 42 39.64 13.04 10.70
N VAL A 43 39.74 11.87 11.33
CA VAL A 43 39.71 10.56 10.64
C VAL A 43 38.36 10.32 9.95
N LEU A 44 37.24 10.64 10.60
CA LEU A 44 35.91 10.52 10.00
C LEU A 44 35.70 11.48 8.82
N ARG A 45 36.34 12.67 8.84
CA ARG A 45 36.31 13.60 7.70
C ARG A 45 37.15 13.10 6.53
N ALA A 46 38.31 12.50 6.80
CA ALA A 46 39.12 11.88 5.77
C ALA A 46 38.37 10.72 5.10
N LEU A 47 37.75 9.83 5.88
CA LEU A 47 36.90 8.75 5.33
C LEU A 47 35.72 9.26 4.50
N GLN A 48 35.17 10.41 4.84
CA GLN A 48 34.12 11.06 4.05
C GLN A 48 34.67 11.64 2.75
N ALA A 49 35.85 12.26 2.78
CA ALA A 49 36.51 12.79 1.58
C ALA A 49 36.93 11.68 0.61
N ASP A 50 37.32 10.52 1.15
CA ASP A 50 37.69 9.33 0.38
C ASP A 50 36.46 8.55 -0.15
N GLY A 51 35.23 9.03 0.08
CA GLY A 51 34.00 8.41 -0.41
C GLY A 51 33.49 7.21 0.40
N HIS A 52 34.28 6.71 1.35
CA HIS A 52 33.92 5.52 2.14
C HIS A 52 32.78 5.72 3.14
N LEU A 53 32.40 6.97 3.46
CA LEU A 53 31.31 7.25 4.40
C LEU A 53 30.48 8.48 4.00
N GLU A 54 29.17 8.32 3.90
CA GLU A 54 28.23 9.44 3.75
C GLU A 54 27.70 9.90 5.12
N LYS A 55 27.79 11.21 5.40
CA LYS A 55 27.28 11.80 6.66
C LYS A 55 25.80 12.17 6.53
N ARG A 56 24.88 11.35 7.07
CA ARG A 56 23.45 11.69 7.17
C ARG A 56 23.03 12.11 8.57
N ARG A 57 22.73 13.40 8.76
CA ARG A 57 22.24 14.16 9.96
C ARG A 57 22.89 13.82 11.33
N ARG A 58 23.16 12.57 11.70
CA ARG A 58 23.92 12.11 12.90
C ARG A 58 24.67 10.76 12.74
N SER A 59 24.63 10.08 11.59
CA SER A 59 25.27 8.76 11.35
C SER A 59 26.13 8.74 10.08
N TYR A 60 27.15 7.88 10.07
CA TYR A 60 27.94 7.58 8.87
C TYR A 60 27.53 6.21 8.31
N ARG A 61 27.26 6.12 7.01
CA ARG A 61 26.96 4.85 6.35
C ARG A 61 27.76 4.71 5.08
N ASP A 62 28.05 3.46 4.75
CA ASP A 62 28.59 3.02 3.47
C ASP A 62 27.53 3.29 2.37
N PRO A 63 27.82 4.10 1.34
CA PRO A 63 26.87 4.43 0.27
C PRO A 63 26.46 3.22 -0.56
N ASP A 64 27.30 2.18 -0.62
CA ASP A 64 27.04 0.94 -1.35
C ASP A 64 26.28 -0.11 -0.52
N ARG A 65 25.57 0.32 0.53
CA ARG A 65 24.77 -0.58 1.38
C ARG A 65 23.35 -0.08 1.60
N LEU A 66 22.41 -1.01 1.48
CA LEU A 66 21.02 -0.74 1.83
C LEU A 66 20.88 -0.39 3.33
N PRO A 67 19.97 0.54 3.67
CA PRO A 67 19.56 0.77 5.05
C PRO A 67 19.10 -0.51 5.74
N PRO A 68 19.30 -0.68 7.07
CA PRO A 68 18.78 -1.85 7.81
C PRO A 68 17.25 -2.00 7.78
N VAL A 69 16.53 -1.00 7.31
CA VAL A 69 15.08 -1.04 7.08
C VAL A 69 14.81 -0.34 5.76
N SER A 70 14.22 -1.07 4.81
CA SER A 70 13.97 -0.61 3.45
C SER A 70 12.60 -1.06 2.97
N VAL A 71 12.07 -0.35 1.97
CA VAL A 71 10.86 -0.75 1.27
C VAL A 71 11.27 -1.65 0.11
N LEU A 72 10.66 -2.83 0.02
CA LEU A 72 10.96 -3.84 -0.99
C LEU A 72 9.72 -4.17 -1.81
N GLU A 73 9.94 -4.60 -3.05
CA GLU A 73 8.94 -5.21 -3.93
C GLU A 73 9.29 -6.69 -4.11
N ILE A 74 8.33 -7.58 -3.82
CA ILE A 74 8.48 -9.03 -3.97
C ILE A 74 8.53 -9.39 -5.46
N LEU A 75 9.54 -10.15 -5.85
CA LEU A 75 9.71 -10.69 -7.19
C LEU A 75 8.90 -11.98 -7.38
N PRO A 76 8.65 -12.42 -8.62
CA PRO A 76 8.11 -13.75 -8.87
C PRO A 76 8.90 -14.83 -8.13
N ALA A 77 8.19 -15.78 -7.50
CA ALA A 77 8.82 -16.88 -6.80
C ALA A 77 9.71 -17.69 -7.76
N GLY A 78 10.90 -18.06 -7.30
CA GLY A 78 11.79 -18.94 -8.07
C GLY A 78 11.21 -20.35 -8.20
N GLY A 79 11.80 -21.17 -9.08
CA GLY A 79 11.39 -22.57 -9.28
C GLY A 79 11.45 -23.43 -8.00
N ASP A 80 12.27 -23.02 -7.04
CA ASP A 80 12.50 -23.73 -5.78
C ASP A 80 11.60 -23.24 -4.63
N GLY A 81 10.71 -22.28 -4.89
CA GLY A 81 9.76 -21.73 -3.90
C GLY A 81 10.31 -20.56 -3.06
N ASP A 82 11.57 -20.17 -3.28
CA ASP A 82 12.16 -18.99 -2.64
C ASP A 82 11.55 -17.68 -3.15
N LEU A 83 11.30 -16.77 -2.21
CA LEU A 83 10.78 -15.43 -2.49
C LEU A 83 11.94 -14.43 -2.49
N PHE A 84 12.26 -13.89 -3.65
CA PHE A 84 13.21 -12.79 -3.77
C PHE A 84 12.50 -11.45 -3.77
N ALA A 85 13.23 -10.39 -3.45
CA ALA A 85 12.74 -9.03 -3.45
C ALA A 85 13.83 -8.08 -3.96
N LYS A 86 13.40 -6.94 -4.49
CA LYS A 86 14.27 -5.82 -4.87
C LYS A 86 13.92 -4.58 -4.04
N PRO A 87 14.88 -3.73 -3.69
CA PRO A 87 14.59 -2.46 -3.03
C PRO A 87 13.82 -1.51 -3.96
N LEU A 88 12.87 -0.74 -3.42
CA LEU A 88 12.18 0.29 -4.21
C LEU A 88 13.05 1.55 -4.45
N GLU A 89 14.09 1.74 -3.65
CA GLU A 89 15.08 2.81 -3.78
C GLU A 89 16.49 2.23 -3.59
N TRP A 90 17.34 2.32 -4.63
CA TRP A 90 18.77 1.99 -4.60
C TRP A 90 19.58 3.23 -5.02
N HIS A 91 20.65 3.53 -4.29
CA HIS A 91 21.48 4.73 -4.49
C HIS A 91 22.98 4.42 -4.59
N GLY A 92 23.36 3.14 -4.63
CA GLY A 92 24.75 2.74 -4.84
C GLY A 92 25.10 2.76 -6.33
N ASP A 93 26.39 2.86 -6.63
CA ASP A 93 26.88 2.92 -8.02
C ASP A 93 27.02 1.52 -8.65
N GLY A 94 26.81 0.45 -7.86
CA GLY A 94 26.85 -0.95 -8.28
C GLY A 94 25.48 -1.55 -8.68
N PRO A 95 25.46 -2.83 -9.12
CA PRO A 95 24.23 -3.53 -9.45
C PRO A 95 23.28 -3.59 -8.25
N GLU A 96 21.98 -3.51 -8.52
CA GLU A 96 20.95 -3.55 -7.49
C GLU A 96 21.04 -4.88 -6.70
N PRO A 97 21.10 -4.83 -5.36
CA PRO A 97 21.28 -6.03 -4.57
C PRO A 97 20.01 -6.90 -4.59
N VAL A 98 20.19 -8.19 -4.87
CA VAL A 98 19.14 -9.21 -4.72
C VAL A 98 18.94 -9.53 -3.24
N ILE A 99 17.69 -9.58 -2.80
CA ILE A 99 17.31 -9.76 -1.40
C ILE A 99 16.44 -11.01 -1.28
N LEU A 100 16.83 -11.96 -0.44
CA LEU A 100 15.98 -13.11 -0.11
C LEU A 100 14.98 -12.70 0.98
N TYR A 101 13.69 -12.94 0.75
CA TYR A 101 12.67 -12.80 1.78
C TYR A 101 12.54 -14.10 2.56
N VAL A 102 12.70 -14.01 3.88
CA VAL A 102 12.61 -15.17 4.78
C VAL A 102 11.29 -15.10 5.56
N PRO A 103 10.24 -15.83 5.13
CA PRO A 103 8.95 -15.83 5.81
C PRO A 103 9.03 -16.49 7.19
N ARG A 104 8.19 -16.03 8.13
CA ARG A 104 7.93 -16.76 9.38
C ARG A 104 6.63 -17.58 9.28
N PRO A 105 6.50 -18.71 10.01
CA PRO A 105 5.31 -19.58 9.93
C PRO A 105 3.96 -18.89 10.21
N ALA A 106 3.96 -17.78 10.95
CA ALA A 106 2.77 -17.00 11.28
C ALA A 106 2.55 -15.77 10.37
N GLU A 107 3.40 -15.57 9.36
CA GLU A 107 3.29 -14.44 8.44
C GLU A 107 2.32 -14.77 7.28
N PRO A 108 1.47 -13.82 6.86
CA PRO A 108 0.62 -14.00 5.69
C PRO A 108 1.48 -14.18 4.43
N ALA A 109 1.02 -15.04 3.51
CA ALA A 109 1.72 -15.29 2.24
C ALA A 109 1.86 -13.99 1.43
N LEU A 110 3.06 -13.80 0.87
CA LEU A 110 3.36 -12.69 -0.03
C LEU A 110 3.44 -13.20 -1.46
N GLY A 111 2.90 -12.43 -2.40
CA GLY A 111 2.94 -12.70 -3.83
C GLY A 111 3.84 -11.72 -4.58
N ALA A 112 4.14 -12.06 -5.85
CA ALA A 112 4.86 -11.16 -6.74
C ALA A 112 4.15 -9.80 -6.84
N GLY A 113 4.91 -8.71 -6.76
CA GLY A 113 4.40 -7.34 -6.78
C GLY A 113 3.98 -6.80 -5.41
N ASP A 114 3.91 -7.63 -4.36
CA ASP A 114 3.65 -7.13 -3.00
C ASP A 114 4.74 -6.15 -2.57
N ARG A 115 4.32 -5.02 -1.99
CA ARG A 115 5.24 -4.06 -1.40
C ARG A 115 5.31 -4.27 0.11
N ILE A 116 6.52 -4.32 0.66
CA ILE A 116 6.72 -4.56 2.08
C ILE A 116 7.71 -3.57 2.68
N LEU A 117 7.50 -3.22 3.95
CA LEU A 117 8.56 -2.65 4.77
C LEU A 117 9.28 -3.82 5.45
N ALA A 118 10.56 -3.99 5.17
CA ALA A 118 11.34 -5.11 5.68
C ALA A 118 12.57 -4.63 6.47
N ARG A 119 12.96 -5.42 7.46
CA ARG A 119 14.26 -5.31 8.11
C ARG A 119 15.26 -6.13 7.30
N LEU A 120 16.37 -5.51 6.95
CA LEU A 120 17.45 -6.13 6.18
C LEU A 120 18.60 -6.56 7.08
N THR A 121 19.08 -7.78 6.85
CA THR A 121 20.31 -8.32 7.43
C THR A 121 21.28 -8.59 6.28
N HIS A 122 22.46 -7.98 6.32
CA HIS A 122 23.50 -8.24 5.32
C HIS A 122 24.20 -9.56 5.64
N ILE A 123 24.24 -10.47 4.66
CA ILE A 123 24.81 -11.82 4.85
C ILE A 123 26.16 -12.02 4.14
N GLY A 124 26.63 -11.03 3.39
CA GLY A 124 28.02 -10.97 2.90
C GLY A 124 28.29 -11.73 1.61
N GLN A 125 27.98 -13.03 1.51
CA GLN A 125 28.24 -13.84 0.32
C GLN A 125 27.17 -14.92 0.07
N GLY A 126 26.76 -15.05 -1.19
CA GLY A 126 25.76 -16.00 -1.69
C GLY A 126 25.05 -15.44 -2.94
N ASP A 127 24.01 -16.12 -3.42
CA ASP A 127 23.18 -15.68 -4.56
C ASP A 127 22.32 -14.44 -4.24
N HIS A 128 22.31 -14.00 -2.99
CA HIS A 128 21.62 -12.81 -2.50
C HIS A 128 22.49 -12.06 -1.47
N ALA A 129 22.45 -10.73 -1.50
CA ALA A 129 23.29 -9.88 -0.65
C ALA A 129 22.66 -9.63 0.73
N TYR A 130 21.33 -9.77 0.83
CA TYR A 130 20.57 -9.48 2.04
C TYR A 130 19.48 -10.51 2.28
N GLU A 131 19.18 -10.74 3.56
CA GLU A 131 17.93 -11.35 4.00
C GLU A 131 16.95 -10.27 4.49
N ALA A 132 15.69 -10.41 4.11
CA ALA A 132 14.60 -9.54 4.51
C ALA A 132 13.64 -10.26 5.46
N ARG A 133 13.28 -9.59 6.56
CA ARG A 133 12.19 -10.00 7.44
C ARG A 133 11.06 -8.98 7.42
N LEU A 134 9.82 -9.45 7.33
CA LEU A 134 8.64 -8.59 7.29
C LEU A 134 8.53 -7.75 8.58
N ILE A 135 8.39 -6.45 8.41
CA ILE A 135 7.90 -5.55 9.47
C ILE A 135 6.40 -5.32 9.27
N ARG A 136 5.99 -4.96 8.05
CA ARG A 136 4.58 -4.81 7.67
C ARG A 136 4.42 -4.85 6.14
N ARG A 137 3.27 -5.34 5.67
CA ARG A 137 2.85 -5.14 4.29
C ARG A 137 2.54 -3.67 4.05
N ILE A 138 2.97 -3.15 2.91
CA ILE A 138 2.56 -1.86 2.40
C ILE A 138 1.51 -2.19 1.37
N GLY A 139 0.25 -1.87 1.69
CA GLY A 139 -0.84 -2.09 0.74
C GLY A 139 -0.48 -1.55 -0.65
N THR A 140 -0.78 -2.34 -1.66
CA THR A 140 -0.65 -2.04 -3.09
C THR A 140 -1.53 -0.88 -3.54
N ASN A 141 -2.52 -0.48 -2.72
CA ASN A 141 -3.26 0.76 -2.91
C ASN A 141 -2.51 1.93 -2.26
N PRO A 142 -1.70 2.69 -3.01
CA PRO A 142 -1.18 3.96 -2.50
C PRO A 142 -2.38 4.81 -2.08
N ARG A 143 -2.30 5.43 -0.91
CA ARG A 143 -3.31 6.41 -0.49
C ARG A 143 -3.41 7.46 -1.58
N ARG A 144 -4.50 7.42 -2.34
CA ARG A 144 -4.81 8.38 -3.39
C ARG A 144 -5.12 9.71 -2.72
N ILE A 145 -4.51 10.76 -3.24
CA ILE A 145 -4.72 12.15 -2.86
C ILE A 145 -5.65 12.73 -3.90
N LEU A 146 -6.81 13.21 -3.49
CA LEU A 146 -7.71 13.95 -4.36
C LEU A 146 -7.58 15.44 -4.03
N GLY A 147 -7.45 16.28 -5.06
CA GLY A 147 -7.35 17.73 -4.86
C GLY A 147 -7.35 18.52 -6.15
N ILE A 148 -7.33 19.84 -6.02
CA ILE A 148 -7.25 20.75 -7.15
C ILE A 148 -5.79 21.02 -7.49
N PHE A 149 -5.42 20.84 -8.75
CA PHE A 149 -4.10 21.19 -9.22
C PHE A 149 -3.97 22.71 -9.40
N ARG A 150 -2.93 23.29 -8.83
CA ARG A 150 -2.51 24.68 -9.00
C ARG A 150 -1.13 24.72 -9.64
N SER A 151 -1.07 25.29 -10.82
CA SER A 151 0.16 25.45 -11.58
C SER A 151 1.08 26.50 -10.92
N GLY A 152 2.39 26.32 -11.10
CA GLY A 152 3.40 27.27 -10.64
C GLY A 152 4.64 27.22 -11.52
N ALA A 153 5.59 28.14 -11.29
CA ALA A 153 6.79 28.27 -12.12
C ALA A 153 7.66 26.99 -12.19
N GLU A 154 7.68 26.20 -11.12
CA GLU A 154 8.44 24.94 -11.01
C GLU A 154 7.51 23.73 -10.82
N GLY A 155 6.48 23.61 -11.66
CA GLY A 155 5.53 22.50 -11.62
C GLY A 155 4.19 22.93 -11.04
N GLY A 156 3.84 22.43 -9.86
CA GLY A 156 2.57 22.82 -9.24
C GLY A 156 2.38 22.32 -7.82
N ARG A 157 1.15 22.47 -7.34
CA ARG A 157 0.67 21.97 -6.05
C ARG A 157 -0.68 21.32 -6.22
N ILE A 158 -0.96 20.38 -5.34
CA ILE A 158 -2.31 19.86 -5.15
C ILE A 158 -2.80 20.46 -3.85
N VAL A 159 -3.88 21.23 -3.94
CA VAL A 159 -4.56 21.81 -2.78
C VAL A 159 -5.78 20.95 -2.43
N PRO A 160 -6.07 20.74 -1.14
CA PRO A 160 -7.28 20.03 -0.72
C PRO A 160 -8.55 20.69 -1.24
N ILE A 161 -9.58 19.88 -1.49
CA ILE A 161 -10.92 20.39 -1.83
C ILE A 161 -11.61 20.92 -0.58
N ASP A 162 -11.51 20.18 0.53
CA ASP A 162 -12.00 20.63 1.83
C ASP A 162 -11.09 21.73 2.41
N LYS A 163 -11.68 22.89 2.70
CA LYS A 163 -11.00 24.03 3.35
C LYS A 163 -10.53 23.73 4.77
N LYS A 164 -11.04 22.69 5.43
CA LYS A 164 -10.59 22.25 6.76
C LYS A 164 -9.35 21.35 6.69
N ALA A 165 -9.01 20.82 5.52
CA ALA A 165 -7.79 20.07 5.31
C ALA A 165 -6.67 21.05 4.93
N ASP A 166 -5.66 21.17 5.78
CA ASP A 166 -4.56 22.13 5.59
C ASP A 166 -3.37 21.58 4.78
N LYS A 167 -3.47 20.34 4.31
CA LYS A 167 -2.30 19.62 3.81
C LYS A 167 -2.19 19.75 2.30
N GLU A 168 -1.31 20.62 1.82
CA GLU A 168 -0.95 20.70 0.40
C GLU A 168 0.15 19.70 0.03
N TRP A 169 0.23 19.35 -1.26
CA TRP A 169 1.30 18.54 -1.81
C TRP A 169 2.00 19.25 -2.97
N ARG A 170 3.33 19.19 -3.01
CA ARG A 170 4.12 19.72 -4.12
C ARG A 170 4.20 18.71 -5.24
N VAL A 171 3.99 19.15 -6.47
CA VAL A 171 4.13 18.34 -7.69
C VAL A 171 5.28 18.88 -8.52
N ALA A 172 6.30 18.07 -8.77
CA ALA A 172 7.43 18.45 -9.61
C ALA A 172 7.00 18.58 -11.09
N PRO A 173 7.71 19.36 -11.93
CA PRO A 173 7.34 19.59 -13.33
C PRO A 173 7.08 18.30 -14.13
N GLY A 174 7.95 17.29 -13.97
CA GLY A 174 7.81 15.99 -14.64
C GLY A 174 6.76 15.04 -14.04
N ALA A 175 6.12 15.43 -12.93
CA ALA A 175 5.15 14.63 -12.18
C ALA A 175 3.72 15.19 -12.26
N THR A 176 3.49 16.19 -13.10
CA THR A 176 2.19 16.87 -13.29
C THR A 176 1.19 16.08 -14.13
N HIS A 177 1.67 15.11 -14.92
CA HIS A 177 0.86 14.33 -15.86
C HIS A 177 0.01 15.22 -16.80
N GLY A 178 0.52 16.43 -17.13
CA GLY A 178 -0.17 17.39 -17.99
C GLY A 178 -1.39 18.07 -17.36
N ALA A 179 -1.54 18.03 -16.03
CA ALA A 179 -2.62 18.71 -15.33
C ALA A 179 -2.61 20.23 -15.58
N ARG A 180 -3.80 20.80 -15.78
CA ARG A 180 -4.00 22.24 -15.97
C ARG A 180 -4.44 22.91 -14.67
N ASP A 181 -4.19 24.21 -14.55
CA ASP A 181 -4.61 24.97 -13.37
C ASP A 181 -6.13 24.85 -13.15
N GLY A 182 -6.53 24.56 -11.92
CA GLY A 182 -7.93 24.42 -11.53
C GLY A 182 -8.55 23.04 -11.80
N GLU A 183 -7.82 22.11 -12.43
CA GLU A 183 -8.34 20.76 -12.65
C GLU A 183 -8.35 19.94 -11.35
N LEU A 184 -9.41 19.15 -11.17
CA LEU A 184 -9.44 18.07 -10.20
C LEU A 184 -8.48 16.97 -10.66
N VAL A 185 -7.60 16.55 -9.75
CA VAL A 185 -6.61 15.51 -10.00
C VAL A 185 -6.57 14.50 -8.88
N GLU A 186 -6.19 13.29 -9.27
CA GLU A 186 -5.84 12.21 -8.36
C GLU A 186 -4.32 12.03 -8.41
N ALA A 187 -3.70 11.89 -7.24
CA ALA A 187 -2.25 11.79 -7.11
C ALA A 187 -1.84 10.76 -6.07
N GLU A 188 -0.57 10.38 -6.12
CA GLU A 188 0.08 9.49 -5.17
C GLU A 188 1.24 10.22 -4.50
N LEU A 189 1.59 9.82 -3.28
CA LEU A 189 2.78 10.33 -2.61
C LEU A 189 4.03 10.01 -3.42
N ALA A 190 4.85 11.03 -3.69
CA ALA A 190 6.09 10.90 -4.44
C ALA A 190 7.30 11.19 -3.54
N GLY A 191 8.23 10.23 -3.50
CA GLY A 191 9.49 10.33 -2.77
C GLY A 191 9.38 10.17 -1.24
N PRO A 192 10.52 10.22 -0.53
CA PRO A 192 10.56 10.07 0.92
C PRO A 192 9.80 11.21 1.60
N ARG A 193 9.10 10.92 2.71
CA ARG A 193 8.40 11.94 3.53
C ARG A 193 9.34 13.11 3.82
N ALA A 194 9.07 14.27 3.22
CA ALA A 194 9.86 15.47 3.42
C ALA A 194 9.87 15.82 4.92
N ARG A 195 11.08 15.94 5.49
CA ARG A 195 11.28 16.35 6.90
C ARG A 195 11.04 17.85 7.11
N LEU A 196 11.06 18.63 6.04
CA LEU A 196 10.75 20.07 5.97
C LEU A 196 10.08 20.36 4.62
N GLY A 197 9.06 21.24 4.62
CA GLY A 197 8.32 21.64 3.43
C GLY A 197 7.13 20.73 3.11
N LEU A 198 6.42 21.05 2.03
CA LEU A 198 5.27 20.28 1.57
C LEU A 198 5.70 18.88 1.10
N PRO A 199 4.94 17.82 1.43
CA PRO A 199 5.18 16.48 0.88
C PRO A 199 5.10 16.47 -0.64
N GLY A 200 5.93 15.64 -1.28
CA GLY A 200 5.88 15.42 -2.72
C GLY A 200 4.69 14.56 -3.13
N ALA A 201 4.10 14.86 -4.28
CA ALA A 201 3.08 14.05 -4.94
C ALA A 201 3.32 14.00 -6.45
N ARG A 202 2.81 12.94 -7.08
CA ARG A 202 2.79 12.72 -8.53
C ARG A 202 1.35 12.52 -8.95
N VAL A 203 0.90 13.31 -9.92
CA VAL A 203 -0.44 13.14 -10.52
C VAL A 203 -0.47 11.83 -11.27
N VAL A 204 -1.52 11.04 -11.05
CA VAL A 204 -1.79 9.77 -11.74
C VAL A 204 -2.98 9.87 -12.67
N THR A 205 -4.00 10.63 -12.28
CA THR A 205 -5.25 10.77 -13.04
C THR A 205 -5.66 12.23 -13.10
N ARG A 206 -6.06 12.70 -14.29
CA ARG A 206 -6.72 13.99 -14.47
C ARG A 206 -8.21 13.76 -14.54
N LEU A 207 -8.94 14.29 -13.57
CA LEU A 207 -10.39 14.11 -13.46
C LEU A 207 -11.14 15.27 -14.14
N GLY A 208 -10.45 16.37 -14.43
CA GLY A 208 -10.96 17.47 -15.26
C GLY A 208 -11.61 18.55 -14.41
N ASP A 209 -12.77 19.04 -14.85
CA ASP A 209 -13.49 20.13 -14.17
C ASP A 209 -14.06 19.65 -12.81
N PRO A 210 -13.70 20.28 -11.67
CA PRO A 210 -14.24 19.92 -10.36
C PRO A 210 -15.76 20.13 -10.22
N THR A 211 -16.39 20.90 -11.11
CA THR A 211 -17.84 21.16 -11.12
C THR A 211 -18.64 20.16 -11.95
N ALA A 212 -17.96 19.28 -12.71
CA ALA A 212 -18.63 18.26 -13.48
C ALA A 212 -19.34 17.23 -12.57
N PRO A 213 -20.49 16.67 -12.97
CA PRO A 213 -21.23 15.71 -12.13
C PRO A 213 -20.38 14.55 -11.59
N ARG A 214 -19.52 13.98 -12.45
CA ARG A 214 -18.58 12.90 -12.07
C ARG A 214 -17.57 13.35 -11.00
N ALA A 215 -17.11 14.60 -11.06
CA ALA A 215 -16.18 15.15 -10.10
C ALA A 215 -16.83 15.34 -8.72
N VAL A 216 -18.10 15.76 -8.68
CA VAL A 216 -18.85 15.92 -7.42
C VAL A 216 -18.94 14.61 -6.66
N SER A 217 -19.28 13.50 -7.33
CA SER A 217 -19.33 12.18 -6.71
C SER A 217 -17.96 11.72 -6.18
N LEU A 218 -16.89 11.92 -6.95
CA LEU A 218 -15.53 11.57 -6.52
C LEU A 218 -15.05 12.39 -5.32
N ILE A 219 -15.39 13.68 -5.29
CA ILE A 219 -15.11 14.57 -4.16
C ILE A 219 -15.85 14.06 -2.92
N ALA A 220 -17.14 13.75 -3.03
CA ALA A 220 -17.94 13.25 -1.92
C ALA A 220 -17.42 11.91 -1.38
N ILE A 221 -17.07 10.96 -2.26
CA ILE A 221 -16.43 9.69 -1.89
C ILE A 221 -15.17 9.94 -1.06
N HIS A 222 -14.31 10.87 -1.50
CA HIS A 222 -13.06 11.18 -0.82
C HIS A 222 -13.27 11.89 0.51
N GLU A 223 -14.11 12.93 0.56
CA GLU A 223 -14.36 13.74 1.75
C GLU A 223 -15.02 12.93 2.87
N HIS A 224 -15.95 12.04 2.52
CA HIS A 224 -16.60 11.16 3.49
C HIS A 224 -15.81 9.87 3.78
N GLY A 225 -14.67 9.67 3.10
CA GLY A 225 -13.81 8.49 3.29
C GLY A 225 -14.50 7.18 2.93
N ILE A 226 -15.39 7.21 1.93
CA ILE A 226 -16.12 6.04 1.44
C ILE A 226 -15.11 5.11 0.75
N PRO A 227 -14.97 3.84 1.17
CA PRO A 227 -14.03 2.92 0.53
C PRO A 227 -14.51 2.57 -0.89
N ASP A 228 -13.84 3.09 -1.91
CA ASP A 228 -14.19 2.88 -3.32
C ASP A 228 -13.29 1.86 -4.05
N ALA A 229 -12.21 1.44 -3.41
CA ALA A 229 -11.29 0.41 -3.92
C ALA A 229 -11.35 -0.86 -3.08
N PHE A 230 -11.46 -2.01 -3.75
CA PHE A 230 -11.36 -3.32 -3.09
C PHE A 230 -9.91 -3.71 -2.84
N PRO A 231 -9.57 -4.25 -1.66
CA PRO A 231 -8.28 -4.88 -1.41
C PRO A 231 -8.05 -6.11 -2.30
N ASP A 232 -6.79 -6.39 -2.65
CA ASP A 232 -6.42 -7.52 -3.53
C ASP A 232 -6.84 -8.88 -2.96
N ASP A 233 -6.82 -9.07 -1.64
CA ASP A 233 -7.26 -10.32 -1.00
C ASP A 233 -8.78 -10.52 -1.08
N VAL A 234 -9.54 -9.43 -1.19
CA VAL A 234 -11.00 -9.45 -1.42
C VAL A 234 -11.29 -9.84 -2.87
N ILE A 235 -10.61 -9.21 -3.84
CA ILE A 235 -10.73 -9.56 -5.26
C ILE A 235 -10.35 -11.03 -5.50
N ALA A 236 -9.21 -11.47 -4.97
CA ALA A 236 -8.75 -12.84 -5.11
C ALA A 236 -9.69 -13.86 -4.44
N ALA A 237 -10.43 -13.48 -3.40
CA ALA A 237 -11.47 -14.33 -2.81
C ALA A 237 -12.72 -14.40 -3.70
N ALA A 238 -13.15 -13.27 -4.27
CA ALA A 238 -14.27 -13.20 -5.19
C ALA A 238 -14.02 -14.00 -6.47
N ASP A 239 -12.84 -13.87 -7.08
CA ASP A 239 -12.47 -14.58 -8.33
C ASP A 239 -12.42 -16.11 -8.18
N LYS A 240 -12.30 -16.61 -6.94
CA LYS A 240 -12.34 -18.05 -6.64
C LYS A 240 -13.75 -18.60 -6.45
N ALA A 241 -14.75 -17.73 -6.34
CA ALA A 241 -16.13 -18.16 -6.14
C ALA A 241 -16.61 -18.98 -7.34
N LYS A 242 -17.33 -20.07 -7.04
CA LYS A 242 -17.93 -20.96 -8.04
C LYS A 242 -19.43 -21.05 -7.77
N PRO A 243 -20.26 -21.35 -8.78
CA PRO A 243 -21.69 -21.53 -8.57
C PRO A 243 -21.97 -22.51 -7.41
N ALA A 244 -22.88 -22.13 -6.52
CA ALA A 244 -23.28 -22.96 -5.40
C ALA A 244 -23.85 -24.30 -5.92
N PRO A 245 -23.36 -25.46 -5.41
CA PRO A 245 -23.92 -26.74 -5.79
C PRO A 245 -25.33 -26.92 -5.18
N LEU A 246 -26.17 -27.73 -5.81
CA LEU A 246 -27.49 -28.09 -5.28
C LEU A 246 -27.37 -28.73 -3.89
N GLY A 247 -26.49 -29.73 -3.73
CA GLY A 247 -26.18 -30.33 -2.43
C GLY A 247 -27.43 -30.81 -1.70
N SER A 248 -27.66 -30.29 -0.49
CA SER A 248 -28.84 -30.56 0.34
C SER A 248 -29.96 -29.52 0.19
N ARG A 249 -29.83 -28.58 -0.76
CA ARG A 249 -30.86 -27.57 -1.03
C ARG A 249 -32.05 -28.22 -1.72
N GLU A 250 -33.24 -27.72 -1.43
CA GLU A 250 -34.44 -28.07 -2.19
C GLU A 250 -34.33 -27.53 -3.61
N ASP A 251 -34.73 -28.35 -4.59
CA ASP A 251 -34.68 -27.99 -6.00
C ASP A 251 -35.99 -27.30 -6.42
N LEU A 252 -35.94 -25.98 -6.52
CA LEU A 252 -37.08 -25.13 -6.87
C LEU A 252 -37.01 -24.60 -8.32
N ARG A 253 -36.19 -25.20 -9.18
CA ARG A 253 -35.96 -24.71 -10.55
C ARG A 253 -37.20 -24.76 -11.45
N ASP A 254 -38.18 -25.59 -11.12
CA ASP A 254 -39.46 -25.68 -11.85
C ASP A 254 -40.48 -24.62 -11.41
N ILE A 255 -40.22 -23.88 -10.33
CA ILE A 255 -41.06 -22.75 -9.91
C ILE A 255 -40.74 -21.54 -10.80
N PRO A 256 -41.74 -20.91 -11.44
CA PRO A 256 -41.53 -19.79 -12.35
C PRO A 256 -41.33 -18.48 -11.58
N LEU A 257 -40.25 -18.41 -10.79
CA LEU A 257 -39.81 -17.20 -10.10
C LEU A 257 -39.47 -16.10 -11.12
N VAL A 258 -39.84 -14.86 -10.80
CA VAL A 258 -39.51 -13.67 -11.59
C VAL A 258 -38.82 -12.61 -10.74
N THR A 259 -37.96 -11.81 -11.33
CA THR A 259 -37.38 -10.61 -10.71
C THR A 259 -38.05 -9.37 -11.33
N ILE A 260 -38.20 -8.29 -10.57
CA ILE A 260 -38.85 -7.05 -11.02
C ILE A 260 -37.95 -5.88 -10.65
N ASP A 261 -37.12 -5.47 -11.60
CA ASP A 261 -36.05 -4.50 -11.39
C ASP A 261 -36.02 -3.41 -12.46
N PRO A 262 -35.37 -2.25 -12.19
CA PRO A 262 -34.98 -1.30 -13.22
C PRO A 262 -34.17 -1.96 -14.35
N ALA A 263 -34.32 -1.46 -15.58
CA ALA A 263 -33.68 -2.05 -16.77
C ALA A 263 -32.14 -2.01 -16.73
N ASP A 264 -31.56 -1.14 -15.92
CA ASP A 264 -30.13 -0.97 -15.71
C ASP A 264 -29.58 -1.74 -14.50
N ALA A 265 -30.43 -2.39 -13.70
CA ALA A 265 -30.01 -3.25 -12.60
C ALA A 265 -29.15 -4.42 -13.10
N ARG A 266 -28.22 -4.87 -12.26
CA ARG A 266 -27.28 -5.98 -12.57
C ARG A 266 -27.17 -6.99 -11.42
N ASP A 267 -27.79 -6.68 -10.30
CA ASP A 267 -27.68 -7.27 -8.98
C ASP A 267 -29.08 -7.68 -8.50
N HIS A 268 -29.66 -8.65 -9.19
CA HIS A 268 -30.98 -9.19 -8.86
C HIS A 268 -30.88 -10.04 -7.59
N ASP A 269 -31.16 -9.44 -6.44
CA ASP A 269 -31.01 -10.07 -5.13
C ASP A 269 -32.28 -10.78 -4.63
N ASP A 270 -33.41 -10.56 -5.29
CA ASP A 270 -34.69 -11.20 -4.95
C ASP A 270 -35.47 -11.66 -6.19
N ALA A 271 -36.23 -12.74 -6.00
CA ALA A 271 -37.18 -13.26 -6.97
C ALA A 271 -38.47 -13.68 -6.27
N VAL A 272 -39.61 -13.48 -6.93
CA VAL A 272 -40.94 -13.74 -6.37
C VAL A 272 -41.78 -14.64 -7.25
N PHE A 273 -42.64 -15.43 -6.61
CA PHE A 273 -43.71 -16.17 -7.27
C PHE A 273 -44.92 -16.24 -6.33
N ALA A 274 -46.13 -16.10 -6.86
CA ALA A 274 -47.35 -16.21 -6.08
C ALA A 274 -48.36 -17.10 -6.81
N HIS A 275 -49.05 -17.94 -6.05
CA HIS A 275 -50.16 -18.75 -6.54
C HIS A 275 -51.27 -18.88 -5.49
N ALA A 276 -52.45 -19.31 -5.90
CA ALA A 276 -53.56 -19.57 -4.97
C ALA A 276 -53.19 -20.70 -3.99
N ASP A 277 -53.65 -20.58 -2.76
CA ASP A 277 -53.53 -21.62 -1.73
C ASP A 277 -54.71 -22.58 -1.85
N ASP A 278 -54.41 -23.82 -2.22
CA ASP A 278 -55.42 -24.88 -2.39
C ASP A 278 -55.76 -25.58 -1.05
N ALA A 279 -55.19 -25.12 0.08
CA ALA A 279 -55.46 -25.70 1.39
C ALA A 279 -56.93 -25.52 1.81
N PRO A 280 -57.64 -26.61 2.20
CA PRO A 280 -59.06 -26.53 2.59
C PRO A 280 -59.35 -25.59 3.78
N GLY A 281 -58.35 -25.32 4.62
CA GLY A 281 -58.44 -24.42 5.77
C GLY A 281 -58.25 -22.94 5.44
N ASN A 282 -57.92 -22.59 4.19
CA ASN A 282 -57.59 -21.23 3.78
C ASN A 282 -58.24 -20.83 2.44
N PRO A 283 -59.58 -20.89 2.32
CA PRO A 283 -60.27 -20.59 1.08
C PRO A 283 -60.01 -19.14 0.62
N GLY A 284 -59.49 -18.98 -0.59
CA GLY A 284 -59.10 -17.68 -1.16
C GLY A 284 -57.71 -17.20 -0.73
N GLY A 285 -56.97 -18.02 0.02
CA GLY A 285 -55.58 -17.76 0.39
C GLY A 285 -54.63 -17.79 -0.81
N HIS A 286 -53.42 -17.29 -0.59
CA HIS A 286 -52.34 -17.31 -1.58
C HIS A 286 -51.03 -17.70 -0.88
N VAL A 287 -50.19 -18.44 -1.58
CA VAL A 287 -48.81 -18.73 -1.18
C VAL A 287 -47.90 -17.82 -1.97
N ILE A 288 -46.99 -17.13 -1.26
CA ILE A 288 -45.98 -16.26 -1.84
C ILE A 288 -44.61 -16.84 -1.52
N TRP A 289 -43.83 -17.06 -2.57
CA TRP A 289 -42.43 -17.40 -2.51
C TRP A 289 -41.60 -16.13 -2.68
N VAL A 290 -40.66 -15.91 -1.78
CA VAL A 290 -39.64 -14.85 -1.86
C VAL A 290 -38.29 -15.53 -1.76
N ALA A 291 -37.58 -15.64 -2.88
CA ALA A 291 -36.26 -16.22 -2.97
C ALA A 291 -35.23 -15.09 -2.92
N ILE A 292 -34.38 -15.09 -1.90
CA ILE A 292 -33.31 -14.10 -1.74
C ILE A 292 -31.96 -14.73 -2.12
N ALA A 293 -31.10 -13.96 -2.78
CA ALA A 293 -29.74 -14.37 -3.12
C ALA A 293 -28.99 -14.83 -1.84
N ASP A 294 -28.44 -16.04 -1.91
CA ASP A 294 -27.69 -16.63 -0.78
C ASP A 294 -26.25 -16.10 -0.75
N VAL A 295 -26.11 -14.80 -0.46
CA VAL A 295 -24.81 -14.12 -0.35
C VAL A 295 -23.95 -14.74 0.75
N ALA A 296 -24.57 -15.24 1.82
CA ALA A 296 -23.89 -15.87 2.96
C ALA A 296 -23.12 -17.15 2.57
N HIS A 297 -23.51 -17.82 1.48
CA HIS A 297 -22.72 -18.93 0.91
C HIS A 297 -21.33 -18.48 0.47
N TYR A 298 -21.21 -17.27 -0.08
CA TYR A 298 -19.97 -16.72 -0.62
C TYR A 298 -19.22 -15.88 0.43
N VAL A 299 -19.95 -15.11 1.24
CA VAL A 299 -19.40 -14.20 2.25
C VAL A 299 -19.48 -14.87 3.62
N THR A 300 -18.50 -15.74 3.89
CA THR A 300 -18.45 -16.50 5.16
C THR A 300 -17.84 -15.67 6.31
N PRO A 301 -18.23 -15.91 7.58
CA PRO A 301 -17.73 -15.14 8.71
C PRO A 301 -16.20 -15.14 8.81
N GLY A 302 -15.61 -13.95 8.98
CA GLY A 302 -14.18 -13.76 9.10
C GLY A 302 -13.39 -13.85 7.80
N SER A 303 -14.04 -14.13 6.66
CA SER A 303 -13.40 -14.09 5.33
C SER A 303 -12.95 -12.68 4.93
N PRO A 304 -12.05 -12.52 3.94
CA PRO A 304 -11.74 -11.19 3.39
C PRO A 304 -12.98 -10.43 2.94
N LEU A 305 -13.93 -11.11 2.28
CA LEU A 305 -15.20 -10.55 1.84
C LEU A 305 -16.05 -10.04 3.01
N ASP A 306 -16.22 -10.83 4.09
CA ASP A 306 -16.99 -10.41 5.27
C ASP A 306 -16.39 -9.18 5.95
N ARG A 307 -15.06 -9.16 6.13
CA ARG A 307 -14.39 -8.03 6.78
C ARG A 307 -14.53 -6.74 5.96
N GLU A 308 -14.41 -6.82 4.64
CA GLU A 308 -14.57 -5.64 3.77
C GLU A 308 -16.04 -5.21 3.67
N ALA A 309 -16.98 -6.15 3.54
CA ALA A 309 -18.41 -5.86 3.57
C ALA A 309 -18.82 -5.16 4.87
N ARG A 310 -18.38 -5.65 6.03
CA ARG A 310 -18.63 -5.00 7.34
C ARG A 310 -18.04 -3.60 7.44
N LYS A 311 -16.87 -3.38 6.84
CA LYS A 311 -16.20 -2.07 6.83
C LYS A 311 -16.94 -1.06 5.96
N ARG A 312 -17.49 -1.49 4.82
CA ARG A 312 -18.30 -0.66 3.92
C ARG A 312 -19.70 -0.41 4.49
N GLY A 313 -20.30 -1.42 5.10
CA GLY A 313 -21.59 -1.35 5.78
C GLY A 313 -22.78 -1.38 4.82
N ASN A 314 -22.77 -0.55 3.78
CA ASN A 314 -23.78 -0.54 2.72
C ASN A 314 -23.19 -0.11 1.37
N SER A 315 -23.90 -0.43 0.28
CA SER A 315 -23.65 0.16 -1.03
C SER A 315 -24.06 1.64 -1.01
N THR A 316 -23.24 2.52 -1.57
CA THR A 316 -23.56 3.95 -1.70
C THR A 316 -23.89 4.30 -3.14
N TYR A 317 -25.11 4.78 -3.37
CA TYR A 317 -25.61 5.15 -4.69
C TYR A 317 -25.46 6.65 -4.97
N PHE A 318 -24.67 6.99 -5.98
CA PHE A 318 -24.51 8.32 -6.52
C PHE A 318 -25.26 8.45 -7.85
N PRO A 319 -25.60 9.67 -8.30
CA PRO A 319 -26.32 9.87 -9.56
C PRO A 319 -25.64 9.25 -10.81
N ASP A 320 -24.32 9.11 -10.81
CA ASP A 320 -23.53 8.61 -11.94
C ASP A 320 -22.84 7.26 -11.68
N ARG A 321 -22.93 6.69 -10.46
CA ARG A 321 -22.19 5.48 -10.07
C ARG A 321 -22.75 4.85 -8.80
N VAL A 322 -22.42 3.58 -8.60
CA VAL A 322 -22.55 2.90 -7.31
C VAL A 322 -21.16 2.60 -6.75
N VAL A 323 -21.00 2.76 -5.43
CA VAL A 323 -19.89 2.17 -4.69
C VAL A 323 -20.45 0.94 -3.97
N PRO A 324 -20.21 -0.27 -4.50
CA PRO A 324 -20.74 -1.52 -3.92
C PRO A 324 -19.98 -1.92 -2.66
#